data_AF-A0A6P2SMQ4-F1
#
_entry.id   AF-A0A6P2SMQ4-F1
#
_cell.length_a   1.000
_cell.length_b   1.000
_cell.length_c   1.000
_cell.angle_alpha   90.00
_cell.angle_beta   90.00
_cell.angle_gamma   90.00
#
_symmetry.space_group_name_H-M   'P 1'
#
loop_
_entity.id
_entity.type
_entity.pdbx_description
1 polymer ?
#
loop_
_entity_poly.entity_id
_entity_poly.type
_entity_poly.pdbx_seq_one_letter_code
_entity_poly.pdbx_strand_id
1 'polypeptide(L)'
;MKAVTEALSAVARGYRALPFVVRRIILVLAYSLLFMAGAFMHNRGAGDIADLCLIVGGIGAYWASGMWRMFKVIFFVVRFLGRN
;
A
#
# COMPACT_ATOMS: atom_id res chain seq x y z
N MET A 1 -23.38 -3.82 -15.55
CA MET A 1 -22.22 -4.69 -15.21
C MET A 1 -21.10 -4.63 -16.26
N LYS A 2 -21.37 -4.84 -17.56
CA LYS A 2 -20.33 -4.79 -18.62
C LYS A 2 -19.45 -3.53 -18.63
N ALA A 3 -20.04 -2.35 -18.54
CA ALA A 3 -19.30 -1.08 -18.55
C ALA A 3 -18.31 -0.93 -17.37
N VAL A 4 -18.67 -1.44 -16.18
CA VAL A 4 -17.80 -1.42 -15.01
C VAL A 4 -16.64 -2.40 -15.21
N THR A 5 -16.92 -3.58 -15.74
CA THR A 5 -15.89 -4.58 -16.04
C THR A 5 -14.91 -4.08 -17.11
N GLU A 6 -15.39 -3.37 -18.13
CA GLU A 6 -14.53 -2.77 -19.17
C GLU A 6 -13.67 -1.64 -18.61
N ALA A 7 -14.24 -0.76 -17.78
CA ALA A 7 -13.48 0.29 -17.11
C ALA A 7 -12.38 -0.30 -16.20
N LEU A 8 -12.71 -1.31 -15.40
CA LEU A 8 -11.74 -2.02 -14.55
C LEU A 8 -10.67 -2.73 -15.38
N SER A 9 -11.05 -3.32 -16.52
CA SER A 9 -10.11 -4.01 -17.43
C SER A 9 -9.17 -3.05 -18.15
N ALA A 10 -9.65 -1.85 -18.52
CA ALA A 10 -8.84 -0.78 -19.09
C ALA A 10 -7.85 -0.22 -18.05
N VAL A 11 -8.31 0.02 -16.82
CA VAL A 11 -7.46 0.45 -15.69
C VAL A 11 -6.41 -0.60 -15.36
N ALA A 12 -6.79 -1.88 -15.30
CA ALA A 12 -5.86 -2.98 -15.04
C ALA A 12 -4.79 -3.12 -16.12
N ARG A 13 -5.14 -2.92 -17.39
CA ARG A 13 -4.18 -2.90 -18.50
C ARG A 13 -3.24 -1.70 -18.42
N GLY A 14 -3.77 -0.51 -18.15
CA GLY A 14 -2.97 0.69 -17.92
C GLY A 14 -1.98 0.50 -16.77
N TYR A 15 -2.47 0.02 -15.62
CA TYR A 15 -1.67 -0.34 -14.46
C TYR A 15 -0.56 -1.35 -14.80
N ARG A 16 -0.85 -2.34 -15.66
CA ARG A 16 0.14 -3.31 -16.16
C ARG A 16 1.13 -2.78 -17.18
N ALA A 17 0.91 -1.61 -17.77
CA ALA A 17 1.86 -0.95 -18.66
C ALA A 17 2.82 -0.02 -17.91
N LEU A 18 2.47 0.39 -16.69
CA LEU A 18 3.29 1.33 -15.91
C LEU A 18 4.60 0.69 -15.43
N PRO A 19 5.70 1.47 -15.34
CA PRO A 19 6.96 1.02 -14.77
C PRO A 19 6.80 0.67 -13.29
N PHE A 20 7.67 -0.21 -12.81
CA PHE A 20 7.59 -0.78 -11.45
C PHE A 20 7.46 0.29 -10.36
N VAL A 21 8.20 1.40 -10.48
CA VAL A 21 8.19 2.50 -9.50
C VAL A 21 6.81 3.16 -9.41
N VAL A 22 6.17 3.45 -10.56
CA VAL A 22 4.89 4.16 -10.59
C VAL A 22 3.74 3.30 -10.08
N ARG A 23 3.75 1.99 -10.39
CA ARG A 23 2.80 1.04 -9.79
C ARG A 23 2.86 1.05 -8.28
N ARG A 24 4.08 1.08 -7.73
CA ARG A 24 4.29 1.13 -6.28
C ARG A 24 3.77 2.41 -5.67
N ILE A 25 4.04 3.56 -6.29
CA ILE A 25 3.52 4.85 -5.84
C ILE A 25 1.99 4.84 -5.82
N ILE A 26 1.35 4.30 -6.86
CA ILE A 26 -0.11 4.16 -6.92
C ILE A 26 -0.63 3.28 -5.79
N LEU A 27 0.03 2.15 -5.50
CA LEU A 27 -0.35 1.28 -4.38
C LEU A 27 -0.21 2.00 -3.03
N VAL A 28 0.93 2.67 -2.80
CA VAL A 28 1.13 3.47 -1.58
C VAL A 28 0.02 4.50 -1.45
N LEU A 29 -0.29 5.23 -2.52
CA LEU A 29 -1.33 6.25 -2.52
C LEU A 29 -2.70 5.64 -2.20
N ALA A 30 -3.05 4.51 -2.84
CA ALA A 30 -4.32 3.82 -2.64
C ALA A 30 -4.48 3.33 -1.20
N TYR A 31 -3.44 2.73 -0.61
CA TYR A 31 -3.48 2.29 0.78
C TYR A 31 -3.48 3.44 1.78
N SER A 32 -2.76 4.54 1.51
CA SER A 32 -2.83 5.75 2.32
C SER A 32 -4.21 6.40 2.28
N LEU A 33 -4.87 6.40 1.12
CA LEU A 33 -6.26 6.87 0.99
C LEU A 33 -7.23 5.97 1.77
N LEU A 34 -7.04 4.65 1.72
CA LEU A 34 -7.82 3.69 2.51
C LEU A 34 -7.64 3.94 4.02
N PHE A 35 -6.42 4.21 4.45
CA PHE A 35 -6.10 4.58 5.83
C PHE A 35 -6.79 5.88 6.24
N MET A 36 -6.72 6.91 5.41
CA MET A 36 -7.33 8.21 5.66
C MET A 36 -8.86 8.12 5.70
N ALA A 37 -9.46 7.29 4.83
CA ALA A 37 -10.90 6.98 4.87
C ALA A 37 -11.29 6.23 6.15
N GLY A 38 -10.47 5.25 6.58
CA GLY A 38 -10.63 4.56 7.86
C GLY A 38 -10.59 5.52 9.04
N ALA A 39 -9.59 6.42 9.10
CA ALA A 39 -9.48 7.43 10.16
C ALA A 39 -10.72 8.36 10.20
N PHE A 40 -11.24 8.74 9.04
CA PHE A 40 -12.43 9.57 8.94
C PHE A 40 -13.71 8.84 9.40
N MET A 41 -13.85 7.56 9.05
CA MET A 41 -14.95 6.71 9.53
C MET A 41 -14.85 6.42 11.03
N HIS A 42 -13.64 6.26 11.56
CA HIS A 42 -13.41 6.04 12.99
C HIS A 42 -13.93 7.24 13.79
N ASN A 43 -13.60 8.47 13.35
CA ASN A 43 -14.08 9.71 13.95
C ASN A 43 -15.60 9.92 13.86
N ARG A 44 -16.29 9.18 12.98
CA ARG A 44 -17.75 9.24 12.78
C ARG A 44 -18.51 8.16 13.56
N GLY A 45 -17.83 7.34 14.36
CA GLY A 45 -18.46 6.31 15.20
C GLY A 45 -18.64 4.95 14.50
N ALA A 46 -18.14 4.77 13.28
CA ALA A 46 -18.16 3.49 12.56
C ALA A 46 -16.92 2.63 12.92
N GLY A 47 -16.71 2.41 14.22
CA GLY A 47 -15.44 1.93 14.79
C GLY A 47 -14.91 0.63 14.18
N ASP A 48 -15.75 -0.39 14.00
CA ASP A 48 -15.31 -1.74 13.61
C ASP A 48 -14.78 -1.82 12.16
N ILE A 49 -15.53 -1.22 11.22
CA ILE A 49 -15.12 -1.15 9.80
C ILE A 49 -13.98 -0.16 9.62
N ALA A 50 -13.96 0.91 10.42
CA ALA A 50 -12.90 1.89 10.39
C ALA A 50 -11.55 1.32 10.84
N ASP A 51 -11.55 0.47 11.88
CA ASP A 51 -10.36 -0.22 12.36
C ASP A 51 -9.78 -1.15 11.29
N LEU A 52 -10.64 -1.91 10.60
CA LEU A 52 -10.23 -2.74 9.47
C LEU A 52 -9.59 -1.91 8.34
N CYS A 53 -10.17 -0.75 7.99
CA CYS A 53 -9.62 0.14 6.98
C CYS A 53 -8.27 0.77 7.42
N LEU A 54 -8.12 1.10 8.71
CA LEU A 54 -6.87 1.60 9.28
C LEU A 54 -5.77 0.54 9.26
N ILE A 55 -6.07 -0.69 9.65
CA ILE A 55 -5.11 -1.79 9.67
C ILE A 55 -4.68 -2.14 8.24
N VAL A 56 -5.64 -2.34 7.34
CA VAL A 56 -5.36 -2.70 5.94
C VAL A 56 -4.66 -1.56 5.21
N GLY A 57 -5.06 -0.31 5.44
CA GLY A 57 -4.41 0.87 4.86
C GLY A 57 -2.99 1.08 5.39
N GLY A 58 -2.77 0.94 6.69
CA GLY A 58 -1.45 1.11 7.30
C GLY A 58 -0.46 0.01 6.89
N ILE A 59 -0.86 -1.26 6.98
CA ILE A 59 -0.04 -2.40 6.57
C ILE A 59 0.21 -2.36 5.06
N GLY A 60 -0.82 -2.04 4.27
CA GLY A 60 -0.71 -1.92 2.82
C GLY A 60 0.23 -0.79 2.38
N ALA A 61 0.15 0.38 3.02
CA ALA A 61 1.04 1.49 2.74
C ALA A 61 2.50 1.17 3.14
N TYR A 62 2.68 0.50 4.29
CA TYR A 62 3.99 0.03 4.75
C TYR A 62 4.62 -0.99 3.82
N TRP A 63 3.83 -1.92 3.31
CA TRP A 63 4.30 -2.94 2.37
C TRP A 63 4.61 -2.32 0.99
N ALA A 64 3.74 -1.44 0.51
CA ALA A 64 3.87 -0.77 -0.78
C ALA A 64 5.03 0.24 -0.80
N SER A 65 5.33 0.91 0.33
CA SER A 65 6.47 1.85 0.44
C SER A 65 7.82 1.16 0.22
N GLY A 66 7.84 -0.17 0.38
CA GLY A 66 9.04 -0.94 0.20
C GLY A 66 10.03 -0.81 1.33
N MET A 67 9.56 -0.48 2.53
CA MET A 67 10.33 -0.48 3.76
C MET A 67 11.05 -1.82 4.01
N TRP A 68 10.55 -2.93 3.46
CA TRP A 68 11.24 -4.22 3.41
C TRP A 68 12.63 -4.18 2.75
N ARG A 69 12.85 -3.25 1.80
CA ARG A 69 14.19 -3.01 1.23
C ARG A 69 15.12 -2.33 2.23
N MET A 70 14.61 -1.41 3.05
CA MET A 70 15.41 -0.83 4.15
C MET A 70 15.80 -1.89 5.17
N PHE A 71 14.89 -2.82 5.52
CA PHE A 71 15.27 -3.95 6.38
C PHE A 71 16.36 -4.84 5.77
N LYS A 72 16.31 -5.11 4.46
CA LYS A 72 17.41 -5.85 3.80
C LYS A 72 18.74 -5.09 3.87
N VAL A 73 18.72 -3.77 3.70
CA VAL A 73 19.92 -2.94 3.84
C VAL A 73 20.42 -2.97 5.28
N ILE A 74 19.55 -2.78 6.27
CA ILE A 74 19.90 -2.85 7.70
C ILE A 74 20.47 -4.22 8.05
N PHE A 75 19.82 -5.30 7.60
CA PHE A 75 20.30 -6.66 7.85
C PHE A 75 21.66 -6.92 7.20
N PHE A 76 21.88 -6.40 5.99
CA PHE A 76 23.18 -6.46 5.32
C PHE A 76 24.25 -5.68 6.09
N VAL A 77 23.94 -4.45 6.52
CA VAL A 77 24.84 -3.60 7.34
C VAL A 77 25.17 -4.30 8.65
N VAL A 78 24.18 -4.79 9.41
CA VAL A 78 24.38 -5.50 10.68
C VAL A 78 25.23 -6.75 10.48
N ARG A 79 24.98 -7.52 9.42
CA ARG A 79 25.74 -8.74 9.12
C ARG A 79 27.17 -8.47 8.66
N PHE A 80 27.41 -7.34 8.00
CA PHE A 80 28.75 -6.90 7.59
C PHE A 80 29.53 -6.32 8.77
N LEU A 81 28.88 -5.51 9.62
CA LEU A 81 29.49 -4.88 10.79
C LEU A 81 29.82 -5.90 11.90
N GLY A 82 28.97 -6.91 12.11
CA GLY A 82 29.19 -7.96 13.11
C GLY A 82 30.20 -9.04 12.69
N ARG A 83 30.84 -8.89 11.54
CA ARG A 83 31.84 -9.83 10.99
C ARG A 83 33.28 -9.27 11.06
N ASN A 84 33.45 -8.07 11.60
CA ASN A 84 34.73 -7.39 11.82
C ASN A 84 35.01 -7.30 13.33
#